data_AF-A0A2H6GR20-F1
#
_entry.id   AF-A0A2H6GR20-F1
#
_cell.length_a   1.000
_cell.length_b   1.000
_cell.length_c   1.000
_cell.angle_alpha   90.00
_cell.angle_beta   90.00
_cell.angle_gamma   90.00
#
_symmetry.space_group_name_H-M   'P 1'
#
loop_
_entity.id
_entity.type
_entity.pdbx_description
1 polymer ?
#
loop_
_entity_poly.entity_id
_entity_poly.type
_entity_poly.pdbx_seq_one_letter_code
_entity_poly.pdbx_strand_id
1 'polypeptide(L)' 'MAIKPVCDKCKNELNDFGGILFSPPDEESRVKKFHLCKDCYKKIVDSFSEGDSN' A
#
# COMPACT_ATOMS: atom_id res chain seq x y z
N MET A 1 -14.67 19.14 -3.27
CA MET A 1 -14.69 17.78 -3.81
C MET A 1 -13.39 17.11 -3.40
N ALA A 2 -13.45 16.11 -2.51
CA ALA A 2 -12.26 15.35 -2.17
C ALA A 2 -11.95 14.43 -3.36
N ILE A 3 -10.78 14.60 -3.98
CA ILE A 3 -10.27 13.65 -4.97
C ILE A 3 -10.17 12.31 -4.24
N LYS A 4 -11.05 11.36 -4.57
CA LYS A 4 -10.98 10.03 -4.00
C LYS A 4 -9.65 9.41 -4.43
N PRO A 5 -8.79 9.01 -3.49
CA PRO A 5 -7.50 8.44 -3.86
C PRO A 5 -7.74 7.13 -4.64
N VAL A 6 -6.85 6.82 -5.57
CA VAL A 6 -6.90 5.58 -6.36
C VAL A 6 -5.91 4.60 -5.75
N CYS A 7 -6.27 3.32 -5.69
CA CYS A 7 -5.35 2.27 -5.27
C CYS A 7 -4.20 2.15 -6.28
N ASP A 8 -2.96 2.36 -5.83
CA ASP A 8 -1.78 2.29 -6.68
C ASP A 8 -1.50 0.89 -7.24
N LYS A 9 -2.01 -0.16 -6.57
CA LYS A 9 -1.83 -1.57 -6.97
C LYS A 9 -2.88 -2.04 -7.98
N CYS A 10 -4.18 -1.88 -7.70
CA CYS A 10 -5.25 -2.39 -8.57
C CYS A 10 -5.93 -1.31 -9.43
N LYS A 11 -5.55 -0.04 -9.28
CA LYS A 11 -6.09 1.12 -10.01
C LYS A 11 -7.59 1.37 -9.83
N ASN A 12 -8.23 0.69 -8.87
CA ASN A 12 -9.62 0.96 -8.49
C ASN A 12 -9.71 2.16 -7.54
N GLU A 13 -10.84 2.87 -7.60
CA GLU A 13 -11.14 3.99 -6.71
C GLU A 13 -11.26 3.52 -5.25
N LEU A 14 -10.63 4.24 -4.31
CA LEU A 14 -10.78 4.00 -2.89
C LEU A 14 -12.12 4.59 -2.43
N ASN A 15 -13.10 3.71 -2.25
CA ASN A 15 -14.40 4.06 -1.67
C ASN A 15 -14.39 4.10 -0.13
N ASP A 16 -13.28 3.69 0.49
CA ASP A 16 -13.09 3.62 1.93
C ASP A 16 -11.59 3.78 2.28
N PHE A 17 -11.28 4.04 3.54
CA PHE A 17 -9.91 4.13 4.04
C PHE A 17 -9.19 2.78 3.88
N GLY A 18 -8.05 2.80 3.21
CA GLY A 18 -7.21 1.64 2.97
C GLY A 18 -5.88 1.71 3.71
N GLY A 19 -4.82 1.14 3.12
CA GLY A 19 -3.47 1.18 3.66
C GLY A 19 -2.56 2.19 2.92
N ILE A 20 -1.50 2.63 3.58
CA ILE A 20 -0.38 3.35 2.95
C ILE A 20 0.87 2.49 3.05
N LEU A 21 1.54 2.26 1.92
CA LEU A 21 2.83 1.59 1.85
C LEU A 21 3.92 2.63 1.54
N PHE A 22 5.03 2.56 2.27
CA PHE A 22 6.20 3.40 2.05
C PHE A 22 7.34 2.56 1.48
N SER A 23 8.01 3.07 0.44
CA SER A 23 9.26 2.46 -0.03
C SER A 23 10.42 2.76 0.94
N PRO A 24 11.53 2.03 0.84
CA PRO A 24 12.81 2.54 1.32
C PRO A 24 13.11 3.93 0.71
N PRO A 25 13.90 4.77 1.40
CA PRO A 25 14.38 6.02 0.83
C PRO A 25 15.30 5.75 -0.37
N ASP A 26 15.28 6.64 -1.37
CA ASP A 26 16.25 6.65 -2.46
C ASP A 26 17.57 7.36 -2.08
N GLU A 27 18.51 7.46 -3.03
CA GLU A 27 19.82 8.12 -2.83
C GLU A 27 19.68 9.61 -2.47
N GLU A 28 18.54 10.22 -2.78
CA GLU A 28 18.22 11.62 -2.44
C GLU A 28 17.36 11.72 -1.17
N SER A 29 17.29 10.65 -0.37
CA SER A 29 16.49 10.54 0.87
C SER A 29 14.99 10.74 0.67
N ARG A 30 14.44 10.43 -0.50
CA ARG A 30 13.01 10.55 -0.80
C ARG A 30 12.32 9.20 -0.66
N VAL A 31 11.12 9.21 -0.07
CA VAL A 31 10.28 8.02 0.11
C VAL A 31 9.07 8.11 -0.82
N LYS A 32 8.77 7.01 -1.53
CA LYS A 32 7.54 6.87 -2.32
C LYS A 32 6.43 6.34 -1.42
N LYS A 33 5.28 7.03 -1.45
CA LYS A 33 4.05 6.59 -0.78
C LYS A 33 3.09 5.98 -1.80
N PHE A 34 2.46 4.86 -1.44
CA PHE A 34 1.47 4.17 -2.26
C PHE A 34 0.19 4.00 -1.47
N HIS A 35 -0.95 4.37 -2.05
CA HIS A 35 -2.28 4.13 -1.49
C HIS A 35 -2.76 2.74 -1.91
N LEU A 36 -3.24 1.96 -0.96
CA LEU A 36 -3.71 0.60 -1.19
C LEU A 36 -5.15 0.47 -0.72
N CYS A 37 -6.00 -0.21 -1.50
CA CYS A 37 -7.31 -0.63 -0.98
C CYS A 37 -7.14 -1.73 0.07
N LYS A 38 -8.17 -1.96 0.89
CA LYS A 38 -8.19 -2.98 1.94
C LYS A 38 -7.79 -4.36 1.41
N ASP A 39 -8.27 -4.74 0.23
CA ASP A 39 -7.94 -6.04 -0.39
C ASP A 39 -6.47 -6.15 -0.80
N CYS A 40 -5.92 -5.08 -1.38
CA CYS A 40 -4.52 -5.03 -1.79
C CYS A 40 -3.58 -5.02 -0.59
N TYR A 41 -3.96 -4.30 0.48
CA TYR A 41 -3.25 -4.30 1.75
C TYR A 41 -3.25 -5.70 2.38
N LYS A 42 -4.41 -6.34 2.48
CA LYS A 42 -4.54 -7.70 3.04
C LYS A 42 -3.62 -8.70 2.34
N LYS A 43 -3.63 -8.74 1.01
CA LYS A 43 -2.74 -9.63 0.22
C LYS A 43 -1.25 -9.40 0.50
N ILE A 44 -0.85 -8.16 0.80
CA ILE A 44 0.55 -7.84 1.14
C ILE A 44 0.85 -8.31 2.57
N VAL A 45 -0.04 -8.04 3.52
CA VAL A 45 0.16 -8.48 4.91
C VAL A 45 0.17 -9.99 5.04
N ASP A 46 -0.69 -10.69 4.32
CA ASP A 46 -0.73 -12.15 4.28
C ASP A 46 0.64 -12.69 3.80
N SER A 47 1.32 -12.01 2.86
CA SER A 47 2.67 -12.40 2.40
C SER A 47 3.80 -12.16 3.41
N PHE A 48 3.59 -11.33 4.44
CA PHE A 48 4.56 -11.18 5.53
C PHE A 48 4.45 -12.28 6.58
N SER A 49 3.33 -13.02 6.60
CA SER A 49 3.00 -13.95 7.68
C SER A 49 3.55 -15.38 7.45
N GLU A 50 4.25 -15.64 6.34
CA GLU A 50 4.88 -16.93 6.02
C GLU A 50 6.39 -16.98 6.34
N GLY A 51 6.87 -16.13 7.26
CA GLY A 51 8.32 -15.89 7.45
C GLY A 51 8.90 -15.94 8.87
N ASP A 52 8.16 -16.35 9.91
CA ASP A 52 8.66 -16.46 11.31
C ASP A 52 8.79 -17.92 11.79
N SER A 53 9.27 -18.84 10.93
CA SER A 53 9.69 -20.19 11.35
C SER A 53 10.65 -20.84 10.34
N ASN A 54 11.94 -20.55 10.45
CA ASN A 54 13.02 -21.56 10.61
C ASN A 54 14.36 -20.87 10.91
#